data_AF-A0A8J4WE40-F1
#
_entry.id   AF-A0A8J4WE40-F1
#
_cell.length_a   1.000
_cell.length_b   1.000
_cell.length_c   1.000
_cell.angle_alpha   90.00
_cell.angle_beta   90.00
_cell.angle_gamma   90.00
#
_symmetry.space_group_name_H-M   'P 1'
#
loop_
_entity.id
_entity.type
_entity.pdbx_description
1 polymer ?
#
loop_
_entity_poly.entity_id
_entity_poly.type
_entity_poly.pdbx_seq_one_letter_code
_entity_poly.pdbx_strand_id
1 'polypeptide(L)'
;MADKKPNEWVQLLLLRFESQLPIRTGLHTAQSTQNMEQNKECLINVSRCKFSLVVSGLTKMLQSIGGMPVYGPDAERNFCDSLLIVLETLEKCLTCQSRDTSRLDETILVKNVLQELFKVRNLVLNFMNLTSDNVKMYNQLINLVSQVLYALSTQYFNAVFNRISNCLALAAQDESSGDLASELELIQHLNLDMRKLARLVFEICNRFRSLKKPTWLHLAVYLERAIWNWLENYPQEFDNLQKKPSDELAECCERLFYLFSSLCAESGRKKLLVWPLQMMLLVLCP
;
A
#
# COMPACT_ATOMS: atom_id res chain seq x y z
N MET A 1 12.81 -27.39 -22.57
CA MET A 1 12.65 -28.34 -21.45
C MET A 1 13.42 -27.92 -20.19
N ALA A 2 14.54 -27.19 -20.30
CA ALA A 2 15.33 -26.74 -19.14
C ALA A 2 14.60 -25.71 -18.23
N ASP A 3 13.74 -24.84 -18.76
CA ASP A 3 13.02 -23.83 -17.97
C ASP A 3 11.87 -24.37 -17.10
N LYS A 4 11.36 -25.58 -17.37
CA LYS A 4 10.23 -26.15 -16.61
C LYS A 4 10.65 -26.61 -15.21
N LYS A 5 11.80 -27.27 -15.09
CA LYS A 5 12.29 -27.82 -13.81
C LYS A 5 12.57 -26.75 -12.74
N PRO A 6 13.20 -25.59 -13.06
CA PRO A 6 13.37 -24.50 -12.10
C PRO A 6 12.04 -23.95 -11.59
N ASN A 7 11.04 -23.79 -12.46
CA ASN A 7 9.75 -23.24 -12.07
C ASN A 7 8.96 -24.21 -11.17
N GLU A 8 9.02 -25.52 -11.45
CA GLU A 8 8.40 -26.56 -10.60
C GLU A 8 8.99 -26.55 -9.17
N TRP A 9 10.31 -26.39 -9.04
CA TRP A 9 10.93 -26.33 -7.72
C TRP A 9 10.50 -25.10 -6.92
N VAL A 10 10.38 -23.93 -7.55
CA VAL A 10 9.86 -22.72 -6.88
C VAL A 10 8.40 -22.93 -6.44
N GLN A 11 7.58 -23.60 -7.26
CA GLN A 11 6.21 -23.93 -6.88
C GLN A 11 6.15 -24.89 -5.69
N LEU A 12 7.01 -25.92 -5.64
CA LEU A 12 7.11 -26.82 -4.49
C LEU A 12 7.58 -26.09 -3.22
N LEU A 13 8.51 -25.15 -3.34
CA LEU A 13 8.96 -24.31 -2.24
C LEU A 13 7.82 -23.43 -1.71
N LEU A 14 7.05 -22.79 -2.61
CA LEU A 14 5.87 -22.01 -2.25
C LEU A 14 4.81 -22.88 -1.54
N LEU A 15 4.51 -24.07 -2.08
CA LEU A 15 3.55 -24.99 -1.46
C LEU A 15 4.01 -25.43 -0.06
N ARG A 16 5.30 -25.73 0.11
CA ARG A 16 5.87 -26.06 1.42
C ARG A 16 5.73 -24.89 2.39
N PHE A 17 6.10 -23.68 1.95
CA PHE A 17 6.00 -22.48 2.75
C PHE A 17 4.56 -22.23 3.21
N GLU A 18 3.58 -22.34 2.31
CA GLU A 18 2.16 -22.20 2.63
C GLU A 18 1.68 -23.27 3.63
N SER A 19 2.05 -24.53 3.41
CA SER A 19 1.62 -25.66 4.25
C SER A 19 2.09 -25.55 5.70
N GLN A 20 3.15 -24.79 5.95
CA GLN A 20 3.74 -24.61 7.27
C GLN A 20 3.19 -23.37 8.00
N LEU A 21 2.34 -22.55 7.38
CA LEU A 21 1.83 -21.33 8.00
C LEU A 21 1.04 -21.64 9.29
N PRO A 22 1.13 -20.80 10.34
CA PRO A 22 0.42 -21.02 11.60
C PRO A 22 -1.09 -21.30 11.44
N ILE A 23 -1.76 -20.68 10.46
CA ILE A 23 -3.17 -20.92 10.18
C ILE A 23 -3.48 -22.35 9.68
N ARG A 24 -2.48 -23.06 9.14
CA ARG A 24 -2.58 -24.46 8.68
C ARG A 24 -2.17 -25.45 9.76
N THR A 25 -1.17 -25.11 10.57
CA THR A 25 -0.51 -26.05 11.49
C THR A 25 -0.83 -25.82 12.96
N GLY A 26 -1.35 -24.65 13.33
CA GLY A 26 -1.49 -24.21 14.71
C GLY A 26 -0.14 -23.83 15.34
N LEU A 27 0.03 -24.17 16.62
CA LEU A 27 1.22 -23.84 17.41
C LEU A 27 2.50 -24.45 16.82
N HIS A 28 3.53 -23.62 16.67
CA HIS A 28 4.84 -24.04 16.15
C HIS A 28 5.79 -24.47 17.27
N THR A 29 6.57 -25.51 16.99
CA THR A 29 7.77 -25.87 17.75
C THR A 29 8.97 -25.02 17.30
N ALA A 30 10.03 -24.96 18.09
CA ALA A 30 11.26 -24.25 17.71
C ALA A 30 11.81 -24.72 16.34
N GLN A 31 11.76 -26.02 16.06
CA GLN A 31 12.20 -26.57 14.78
C GLN A 31 11.30 -26.14 13.61
N SER A 32 9.98 -26.10 13.79
CA SER A 32 9.07 -25.67 12.72
C SER A 32 9.23 -24.17 12.42
N THR A 33 9.44 -23.35 13.44
CA THR A 33 9.76 -21.92 13.26
C THR A 33 11.07 -21.72 12.50
N GLN A 34 12.12 -22.48 12.83
CA GLN A 34 13.39 -22.40 12.11
C GLN A 34 13.25 -22.84 10.65
N ASN A 35 12.51 -23.91 10.38
CA ASN A 35 12.25 -24.38 9.02
C ASN A 35 11.46 -23.34 8.20
N MET A 36 10.49 -22.67 8.83
CA MET A 36 9.72 -21.59 8.20
C MET A 36 10.63 -20.42 7.81
N GLU A 37 11.50 -19.97 8.70
CA GLU A 37 12.41 -18.85 8.41
C GLU A 37 13.41 -19.21 7.30
N GLN A 38 13.89 -20.45 7.25
CA GLN A 38 14.72 -20.93 6.14
C GLN A 38 13.97 -20.90 4.80
N ASN A 39 12.70 -21.32 4.78
CA ASN A 39 11.88 -21.28 3.56
C ASN A 39 11.60 -19.83 3.12
N LYS A 40 11.33 -18.93 4.07
CA LYS A 40 11.18 -17.48 3.83
C LYS A 40 12.43 -16.89 3.18
N GLU A 41 13.59 -17.12 3.78
CA GLU A 41 14.87 -16.63 3.26
C GLU A 41 15.18 -17.22 1.87
N CYS A 42 14.86 -18.48 1.65
CA CYS A 42 14.99 -19.13 0.34
C CYS A 42 14.09 -18.45 -0.71
N LEU A 43 12.81 -18.19 -0.38
CA LEU A 43 11.88 -17.50 -1.28
C LEU A 43 12.37 -16.08 -1.62
N ILE A 44 12.87 -15.34 -0.64
CA ILE A 44 13.44 -14.00 -0.85
C ILE A 44 14.63 -14.06 -1.81
N ASN A 45 15.54 -15.00 -1.61
CA ASN A 45 16.70 -15.15 -2.50
C ASN A 45 16.30 -15.57 -3.92
N VAL A 46 15.36 -16.50 -4.05
CA VAL A 46 14.84 -16.97 -5.35
C VAL A 46 14.06 -15.88 -6.07
N SER A 47 13.38 -14.98 -5.34
CA SER A 47 12.63 -13.86 -5.91
C SER A 47 13.49 -12.95 -6.77
N ARG A 48 14.81 -12.88 -6.52
CA ARG A 48 15.75 -12.08 -7.32
C ARG A 48 15.83 -12.52 -8.78
N CYS A 49 15.61 -13.81 -9.05
CA CYS A 49 15.67 -14.39 -10.40
C CYS A 49 14.29 -14.82 -10.93
N LYS A 50 13.34 -15.11 -10.03
CA LYS A 50 12.00 -15.63 -10.36
C LYS A 50 10.90 -14.76 -9.71
N PHE A 51 11.08 -13.44 -9.76
CA PHE A 51 10.26 -12.44 -9.09
C PHE A 51 8.76 -12.65 -9.28
N SER A 52 8.30 -12.66 -10.54
CA SER A 52 6.87 -12.77 -10.84
C SER A 52 6.24 -14.05 -10.29
N LEU A 53 6.96 -15.18 -10.35
CA LEU A 53 6.48 -16.46 -9.85
C LEU A 53 6.37 -16.46 -8.32
N VAL A 54 7.38 -15.96 -7.62
CA VAL A 54 7.38 -15.88 -6.14
C VAL A 54 6.30 -14.91 -5.66
N VAL A 55 6.25 -13.69 -6.19
CA VAL A 55 5.27 -12.68 -5.77
C VAL A 55 3.84 -13.12 -6.10
N SER A 56 3.60 -13.73 -7.27
CA SER A 56 2.29 -14.30 -7.59
C SER A 56 1.91 -15.42 -6.62
N GLY A 57 2.88 -16.28 -6.26
CA GLY A 57 2.68 -17.32 -5.24
C GLY A 57 2.30 -16.75 -3.88
N LEU A 58 3.05 -15.78 -3.37
CA LEU A 58 2.76 -15.11 -2.09
C LEU A 58 1.41 -14.37 -2.13
N THR A 59 1.07 -13.73 -3.24
CA THR A 59 -0.23 -13.07 -3.43
C THR A 59 -1.38 -14.08 -3.36
N LYS A 60 -1.22 -15.26 -3.99
CA LYS A 60 -2.20 -16.35 -3.89
C LYS A 60 -2.32 -16.90 -2.47
N MET A 61 -1.24 -16.92 -1.70
CA MET A 61 -1.29 -17.31 -0.28
C MET A 61 -2.11 -16.30 0.53
N LEU A 62 -1.91 -15.00 0.35
CA LEU A 62 -2.74 -13.95 0.99
C LEU A 62 -4.23 -14.16 0.65
N GLN A 63 -4.53 -14.42 -0.62
CA GLN A 63 -5.89 -14.72 -1.07
C GLN A 63 -6.46 -15.98 -0.40
N SER A 64 -5.66 -17.04 -0.28
CA SER A 64 -6.07 -18.29 0.37
C SER A 64 -6.35 -18.07 1.86
N ILE A 65 -5.45 -17.38 2.57
CA ILE A 65 -5.58 -17.06 4.00
C ILE A 65 -6.84 -16.22 4.23
N GLY A 66 -7.07 -15.19 3.40
CA GLY A 66 -8.24 -14.32 3.50
C GLY A 66 -9.59 -15.02 3.27
N GLY A 67 -9.58 -16.20 2.63
CA GLY A 67 -10.77 -17.03 2.44
C GLY A 67 -10.99 -18.08 3.55
N MET A 68 -10.09 -18.19 4.53
CA MET A 68 -10.21 -19.21 5.57
C MET A 68 -11.20 -18.78 6.67
N PRO A 69 -12.03 -19.71 7.17
CA PRO A 69 -12.85 -19.44 8.35
C PRO A 69 -11.95 -19.30 9.58
N VAL A 70 -12.14 -18.22 10.34
CA VAL A 70 -11.39 -17.92 11.57
C VAL A 70 -12.36 -17.85 12.73
N TYR A 71 -12.23 -18.77 13.68
CA TYR A 71 -13.11 -18.85 14.85
C TYR A 71 -12.31 -19.04 16.13
N GLY A 72 -12.42 -18.09 17.05
CA GLY A 72 -11.79 -18.13 18.36
C GLY A 72 -10.38 -17.52 18.39
N PRO A 73 -9.87 -17.20 19.60
CA PRO A 73 -8.68 -16.37 19.78
C PRO A 73 -7.39 -17.02 19.25
N ASP A 74 -7.25 -18.34 19.37
CA ASP A 74 -6.07 -19.05 18.85
C ASP A 74 -6.07 -19.06 17.31
N ALA A 75 -7.24 -19.18 16.67
CA ALA A 75 -7.36 -19.13 15.22
C ALA A 75 -7.09 -17.71 14.70
N GLU A 76 -7.59 -16.67 15.38
CA GLU A 76 -7.31 -15.26 15.05
C GLU A 76 -5.82 -14.94 15.12
N ARG A 77 -5.15 -15.41 16.18
CA ARG A 77 -3.70 -15.25 16.32
C ARG A 77 -2.94 -15.95 15.20
N ASN A 78 -3.26 -17.22 14.93
CA ASN A 78 -2.63 -17.98 13.85
C ASN A 78 -2.87 -17.36 12.46
N PHE A 79 -4.06 -16.79 12.24
CA PHE A 79 -4.39 -16.05 11.03
C PHE A 79 -3.51 -14.79 10.89
N CYS A 80 -3.41 -13.98 11.94
CA CYS A 80 -2.60 -12.78 11.95
C CYS A 80 -1.09 -13.08 11.80
N ASP A 81 -0.58 -14.08 12.52
CA ASP A 81 0.81 -14.52 12.42
C ASP A 81 1.13 -15.01 10.99
N SER A 82 0.19 -15.70 10.34
CA SER A 82 0.35 -16.12 8.95
C SER A 82 0.39 -14.94 7.97
N LEU A 83 -0.49 -13.95 8.16
CA LEU A 83 -0.47 -12.73 7.36
C LEU A 83 0.84 -11.96 7.55
N LEU A 84 1.35 -11.83 8.78
CA LEU A 84 2.63 -11.20 9.08
C LEU A 84 3.76 -11.88 8.30
N ILE A 85 3.87 -13.22 8.40
CA ILE A 85 4.91 -13.98 7.72
C ILE A 85 4.88 -13.76 6.19
N VAL A 86 3.70 -13.85 5.58
CA VAL A 86 3.57 -13.71 4.12
C VAL A 86 3.83 -12.28 3.66
N LEU A 87 3.29 -11.28 4.37
CA LEU A 87 3.50 -9.87 4.06
C LEU A 87 4.96 -9.45 4.25
N GLU A 88 5.65 -9.91 5.30
CA GLU A 88 7.08 -9.65 5.52
C GLU A 88 7.92 -10.26 4.40
N THR A 89 7.56 -11.47 3.97
CA THR A 89 8.25 -12.12 2.85
C THR A 89 8.02 -11.34 1.55
N LEU A 90 6.79 -10.88 1.32
CA LEU A 90 6.42 -10.09 0.14
C LEU A 90 7.14 -8.73 0.13
N GLU A 91 7.18 -8.03 1.27
CA GLU A 91 7.91 -6.77 1.45
C GLU A 91 9.38 -6.95 1.06
N LYS A 92 10.05 -7.96 1.62
CA LYS A 92 11.47 -8.26 1.31
C LYS A 92 11.69 -8.64 -0.15
N CYS A 93 10.77 -9.39 -0.76
CA CYS A 93 10.85 -9.71 -2.19
C CYS A 93 10.76 -8.46 -3.07
N LEU A 94 9.87 -7.52 -2.71
CA LEU A 94 9.74 -6.25 -3.42
C LEU A 94 10.99 -5.40 -3.23
N THR A 95 11.50 -5.22 -2.00
CA THR A 95 12.68 -4.38 -1.77
C THR A 95 13.98 -4.94 -2.38
N CYS A 96 14.09 -6.26 -2.53
CA CYS A 96 15.28 -6.92 -3.09
C CYS A 96 15.29 -7.03 -4.64
N GLN A 97 14.31 -6.48 -5.35
CA GLN A 97 14.18 -6.71 -6.80
C GLN A 97 15.32 -6.07 -7.62
N SER A 98 15.87 -6.85 -8.57
CA SER A 98 16.72 -6.36 -9.67
C SER A 98 15.88 -6.10 -10.93
N ARG A 99 16.21 -5.06 -11.72
CA ARG A 99 15.33 -4.42 -12.74
C ARG A 99 15.01 -5.25 -14.00
N ASP A 100 15.18 -6.57 -14.00
CA ASP A 100 15.24 -7.39 -15.24
C ASP A 100 13.95 -8.18 -15.58
N THR A 101 12.76 -7.68 -15.22
CA THR A 101 11.47 -8.33 -15.53
C THR A 101 10.72 -7.72 -16.73
N SER A 102 9.81 -8.52 -17.32
CA SER A 102 8.99 -8.12 -18.47
C SER A 102 7.84 -7.18 -18.04
N ARG A 103 7.62 -6.08 -18.76
CA ARG A 103 6.70 -4.98 -18.37
C ARG A 103 5.21 -5.35 -18.26
N LEU A 104 4.74 -6.35 -19.02
CA LEU A 104 3.31 -6.71 -19.06
C LEU A 104 2.91 -7.57 -17.85
N ASP A 105 3.76 -8.51 -17.46
CA ASP A 105 3.55 -9.35 -16.28
C ASP A 105 3.53 -8.51 -15.00
N GLU A 106 4.32 -7.42 -14.97
CA GLU A 106 4.39 -6.47 -13.87
C GLU A 106 3.06 -5.78 -13.58
N THR A 107 2.31 -5.38 -14.61
CA THR A 107 1.04 -4.63 -14.40
C THR A 107 -0.04 -5.51 -13.78
N ILE A 108 -0.15 -6.76 -14.23
CA ILE A 108 -1.10 -7.74 -13.68
C ILE A 108 -0.71 -8.10 -12.25
N LEU A 109 0.59 -8.33 -12.01
CA LEU A 109 1.13 -8.63 -10.69
C LEU A 109 0.84 -7.50 -9.71
N VAL A 110 1.15 -6.25 -10.05
CA VAL A 110 0.91 -5.08 -9.19
C VAL A 110 -0.57 -4.94 -8.88
N LYS A 111 -1.45 -5.11 -9.88
CA LYS A 111 -2.91 -5.08 -9.67
C LYS A 111 -3.36 -6.12 -8.66
N ASN A 112 -2.88 -7.36 -8.78
CA ASN A 112 -3.25 -8.45 -7.89
C ASN A 112 -2.71 -8.23 -6.47
N VAL A 113 -1.46 -7.78 -6.33
CA VAL A 113 -0.87 -7.43 -5.02
C VAL A 113 -1.69 -6.33 -4.36
N LEU A 114 -1.97 -5.22 -5.05
CA LEU A 114 -2.78 -4.13 -4.51
C LEU A 114 -4.15 -4.62 -4.04
N GLN A 115 -4.82 -5.44 -4.85
CA GLN A 115 -6.13 -5.98 -4.49
C GLN A 115 -6.09 -6.80 -3.18
N GLU A 116 -5.09 -7.66 -3.01
CA GLU A 116 -4.95 -8.44 -1.78
C GLU A 116 -4.53 -7.58 -0.58
N LEU A 117 -3.68 -6.57 -0.77
CA LEU A 117 -3.35 -5.61 0.31
C LEU A 117 -4.58 -4.89 0.84
N PHE A 118 -5.52 -4.47 -0.02
CA PHE A 118 -6.78 -3.87 0.42
C PHE A 118 -7.65 -4.84 1.20
N LYS A 119 -7.79 -6.08 0.70
CA LYS A 119 -8.56 -7.11 1.41
C LYS A 119 -7.98 -7.38 2.79
N VAL A 120 -6.67 -7.59 2.88
CA VAL A 120 -5.99 -7.82 4.16
C VAL A 120 -6.18 -6.64 5.10
N ARG A 121 -5.98 -5.41 4.62
CA ARG A 121 -6.21 -4.20 5.43
C ARG A 121 -7.63 -4.12 5.96
N ASN A 122 -8.63 -4.31 5.10
CA ASN A 122 -10.05 -4.24 5.48
C ASN A 122 -10.42 -5.36 6.45
N LEU A 123 -9.90 -6.57 6.25
CA LEU A 123 -10.06 -7.68 7.20
C LEU A 123 -9.50 -7.30 8.57
N VAL A 124 -8.26 -6.82 8.65
CA VAL A 124 -7.60 -6.43 9.90
C VAL A 124 -8.37 -5.32 10.63
N LEU A 125 -8.86 -4.31 9.90
CA LEU A 125 -9.69 -3.25 10.50
C LEU A 125 -11.03 -3.76 11.02
N ASN A 126 -11.65 -4.72 10.33
CA ASN A 126 -12.88 -5.33 10.80
C ASN A 126 -12.63 -6.19 12.06
N PHE A 127 -11.51 -6.90 12.13
CA PHE A 127 -11.11 -7.65 13.34
C PHE A 127 -10.76 -6.74 14.52
N MET A 128 -10.10 -5.60 14.28
CA MET A 128 -9.81 -4.60 15.33
C MET A 128 -11.06 -4.14 16.08
N ASN A 129 -12.18 -4.00 15.36
CA ASN A 129 -13.44 -3.56 15.95
C ASN A 129 -14.11 -4.64 16.81
N LEU A 130 -13.64 -5.90 16.74
CA LEU A 130 -14.26 -7.05 17.41
C LEU A 130 -13.54 -7.45 18.71
N THR A 131 -12.21 -7.32 18.81
CA THR A 131 -11.44 -7.78 19.99
C THR A 131 -10.32 -6.81 20.39
N SER A 132 -10.39 -6.23 21.61
CA SER A 132 -9.44 -5.22 22.10
C SER A 132 -8.05 -5.75 22.46
N ASP A 133 -7.91 -7.06 22.67
CA ASP A 133 -6.69 -7.65 23.22
C ASP A 133 -5.56 -7.80 22.17
N ASN A 134 -5.90 -7.69 20.88
CA ASN A 134 -4.97 -7.91 19.75
C ASN A 134 -4.50 -6.61 19.05
N VAL A 135 -4.77 -5.43 19.62
CA VAL A 135 -4.49 -4.11 18.98
C VAL A 135 -3.03 -3.97 18.51
N LYS A 136 -2.05 -4.44 19.30
CA LYS A 136 -0.63 -4.37 18.90
C LYS A 136 -0.33 -5.16 17.62
N MET A 137 -0.88 -6.37 17.52
CA MET A 137 -0.69 -7.26 16.38
C MET A 137 -1.37 -6.71 15.13
N TYR A 138 -2.58 -6.17 15.27
CA TYR A 138 -3.28 -5.51 14.17
C TYR A 138 -2.53 -4.28 13.67
N ASN A 139 -1.99 -3.45 14.57
CA ASN A 139 -1.16 -2.31 14.18
C ASN A 139 0.10 -2.75 13.43
N GLN A 140 0.75 -3.85 13.84
CA GLN A 140 1.88 -4.42 13.12
C GLN A 140 1.49 -4.84 11.70
N LEU A 141 0.33 -5.50 11.54
CA LEU A 141 -0.19 -5.88 10.22
C LEU A 141 -0.47 -4.67 9.33
N ILE A 142 -1.14 -3.65 9.86
CA ILE A 142 -1.42 -2.41 9.10
C ILE A 142 -0.13 -1.73 8.69
N ASN A 143 0.84 -1.60 9.60
CA ASN A 143 2.15 -1.03 9.29
C ASN A 143 2.87 -1.82 8.19
N LEU A 144 2.80 -3.15 8.24
CA LEU A 144 3.44 -4.01 7.26
C LEU A 144 2.76 -3.93 5.89
N VAL A 145 1.42 -3.83 5.84
CA VAL A 145 0.69 -3.53 4.58
C VAL A 145 1.18 -2.20 3.98
N SER A 146 1.37 -1.17 4.81
CA SER A 146 1.93 0.11 4.37
C SER A 146 3.36 -0.02 3.84
N GLN A 147 4.21 -0.85 4.46
CA GLN A 147 5.58 -1.11 4.00
C GLN A 147 5.60 -1.85 2.66
N VAL A 148 4.76 -2.87 2.47
CA VAL A 148 4.63 -3.56 1.18
C VAL A 148 4.18 -2.58 0.09
N LEU A 149 3.20 -1.71 0.39
CA LEU A 149 2.72 -0.71 -0.54
C LEU A 149 3.81 0.33 -0.88
N TYR A 150 4.59 0.76 0.10
CA TYR A 150 5.73 1.65 -0.10
C TYR A 150 6.76 1.00 -1.03
N ALA A 151 7.16 -0.24 -0.76
CA ALA A 151 8.10 -0.99 -1.61
C ALA A 151 7.56 -1.16 -3.04
N LEU A 152 6.28 -1.52 -3.19
CA LEU A 152 5.62 -1.66 -4.48
C LEU A 152 5.60 -0.35 -5.27
N SER A 153 5.27 0.77 -4.61
CA SER A 153 5.20 2.10 -5.24
C SER A 153 6.57 2.66 -5.62
N THR A 154 7.64 2.23 -4.94
CA THR A 154 9.02 2.61 -5.27
C THR A 154 9.39 2.13 -6.67
N GLN A 155 8.98 0.91 -7.03
CA GLN A 155 9.35 0.25 -8.28
C GLN A 155 8.28 0.36 -9.37
N TYR A 156 7.01 0.33 -8.98
CA TYR A 156 5.87 0.23 -9.89
C TYR A 156 4.93 1.44 -9.80
N PHE A 157 5.49 2.62 -9.57
CA PHE A 157 4.71 3.85 -9.36
C PHE A 157 3.61 4.06 -10.42
N ASN A 158 3.90 3.87 -11.71
CA ASN A 158 2.91 4.10 -12.76
C ASN A 158 1.67 3.19 -12.62
N ALA A 159 1.86 1.92 -12.29
CA ALA A 159 0.75 0.99 -12.11
C ALA A 159 -0.07 1.34 -10.85
N VAL A 160 0.61 1.70 -9.75
CA VAL A 160 -0.05 2.16 -8.51
C VAL A 160 -0.80 3.49 -8.74
N PHE A 161 -0.18 4.44 -9.44
CA PHE A 161 -0.77 5.73 -9.80
C PHE A 161 -2.00 5.58 -10.70
N ASN A 162 -1.95 4.67 -11.67
CA ASN A 162 -3.11 4.37 -12.51
C ASN A 162 -4.27 3.79 -11.68
N ARG A 163 -3.98 2.98 -10.66
CA ARG A 163 -5.01 2.52 -9.71
C ARG A 163 -5.63 3.69 -8.95
N ILE A 164 -4.83 4.62 -8.43
CA ILE A 164 -5.33 5.84 -7.76
C ILE A 164 -6.20 6.66 -8.70
N SER A 165 -5.73 6.91 -9.92
CA SER A 165 -6.44 7.70 -10.91
C SER A 165 -7.81 7.09 -11.22
N ASN A 166 -7.88 5.76 -11.33
CA ASN A 166 -9.13 5.03 -11.49
C ASN A 166 -10.03 5.15 -10.25
N CYS A 167 -9.48 5.03 -9.04
CA CYS A 167 -10.24 5.21 -7.80
C CYS A 167 -10.80 6.64 -7.66
N LEU A 168 -10.04 7.66 -8.04
CA LEU A 168 -10.51 9.06 -8.11
C LEU A 168 -11.64 9.22 -9.11
N ALA A 169 -11.54 8.59 -10.29
CA ALA A 169 -12.60 8.63 -11.30
C ALA A 169 -13.88 7.93 -10.83
N LEU A 170 -13.76 6.78 -10.15
CA LEU A 170 -14.90 6.03 -9.63
C LEU A 170 -15.56 6.71 -8.42
N ALA A 171 -14.76 7.31 -7.53
CA ALA A 171 -15.26 8.08 -6.39
C ALA A 171 -16.08 9.32 -6.80
N ALA A 172 -16.00 9.72 -8.07
CA ALA A 172 -16.83 10.76 -8.66
C ALA A 172 -18.20 10.26 -9.17
N GLN A 173 -18.36 8.95 -9.41
CA GLN A 173 -19.51 8.39 -10.12
C GLN A 173 -20.58 7.72 -9.24
N ASP A 174 -20.28 7.26 -8.01
CA ASP A 174 -21.17 6.33 -7.29
C ASP A 174 -21.41 6.61 -5.78
N GLU A 175 -22.57 6.17 -5.25
CA GLU A 175 -22.87 6.07 -3.80
C GLU A 175 -22.46 4.69 -3.24
N SER A 176 -22.41 3.66 -4.10
CA SER A 176 -22.13 2.27 -3.72
C SER A 176 -20.63 1.91 -3.72
N SER A 177 -19.77 2.80 -4.19
CA SER A 177 -18.31 2.59 -4.32
C SER A 177 -17.51 2.86 -3.05
N GLY A 178 -18.11 2.78 -1.87
CA GLY A 178 -17.47 3.11 -0.58
C GLY A 178 -16.14 2.38 -0.37
N ASP A 179 -16.08 1.12 -0.78
CA ASP A 179 -14.87 0.27 -0.67
C ASP A 179 -13.73 0.71 -1.58
N LEU A 180 -14.02 1.36 -2.72
CA LEU A 180 -12.98 1.85 -3.66
C LEU A 180 -12.51 3.26 -3.28
N ALA A 181 -13.37 4.06 -2.65
CA ALA A 181 -12.98 5.36 -2.13
C ALA A 181 -12.05 5.24 -0.91
N SER A 182 -12.21 4.18 -0.10
CA SER A 182 -11.28 3.87 0.99
C SER A 182 -9.90 3.43 0.49
N GLU A 183 -9.81 2.90 -0.75
CA GLU A 183 -8.50 2.61 -1.36
C GLU A 183 -7.67 3.89 -1.53
N LEU A 184 -8.27 5.08 -1.68
CA LEU A 184 -7.50 6.34 -1.81
C LEU A 184 -6.58 6.61 -0.60
N GLU A 185 -6.83 5.98 0.54
CA GLU A 185 -5.92 6.00 1.68
C GLU A 185 -4.50 5.54 1.34
N LEU A 186 -4.36 4.68 0.33
CA LEU A 186 -3.08 4.18 -0.16
C LEU A 186 -2.10 5.32 -0.52
N ILE A 187 -2.61 6.51 -0.89
CA ILE A 187 -1.82 7.72 -1.17
C ILE A 187 -0.85 8.03 -0.02
N GLN A 188 -1.30 7.88 1.22
CA GLN A 188 -0.52 8.26 2.40
C GLN A 188 0.69 7.34 2.65
N HIS A 189 0.78 6.20 1.96
CA HIS A 189 1.83 5.20 2.15
C HIS A 189 2.77 5.06 0.95
N LEU A 190 2.61 5.90 -0.06
CA LEU A 190 3.43 5.82 -1.27
C LEU A 190 4.84 6.38 -1.04
N ASN A 191 5.80 5.76 -1.71
CA ASN A 191 7.09 6.35 -2.00
C ASN A 191 6.92 7.38 -3.14
N LEU A 192 6.90 8.65 -2.77
CA LEU A 192 6.79 9.77 -3.69
C LEU A 192 8.10 10.56 -3.66
N ASP A 193 8.76 10.67 -4.80
CA ASP A 193 9.71 11.75 -5.08
C ASP A 193 8.94 13.00 -5.53
N MET A 194 9.64 14.10 -5.72
CA MET A 194 9.03 15.38 -6.05
C MET A 194 8.21 15.34 -7.36
N ARG A 195 8.67 14.58 -8.36
CA ARG A 195 7.98 14.47 -9.65
C ARG A 195 6.70 13.66 -9.49
N LYS A 196 6.75 12.54 -8.75
CA LYS A 196 5.59 11.71 -8.43
C LYS A 196 4.56 12.48 -7.60
N LEU A 197 5.01 13.26 -6.62
CA LEU A 197 4.17 14.11 -5.79
C LEU A 197 3.46 15.17 -6.62
N ALA A 198 4.18 15.92 -7.46
CA ALA A 198 3.60 16.92 -8.35
C ALA A 198 2.53 16.32 -9.27
N ARG A 199 2.80 15.15 -9.85
CA ARG A 199 1.85 14.42 -10.70
C ARG A 199 0.59 13.99 -9.94
N LEU A 200 0.72 13.59 -8.68
CA LEU A 200 -0.42 13.26 -7.81
C LEU A 200 -1.26 14.49 -7.48
N VAL A 201 -0.64 15.60 -7.09
CA VAL A 201 -1.33 16.87 -6.82
C VAL A 201 -2.12 17.31 -8.06
N PHE A 202 -1.49 17.28 -9.23
CA PHE A 202 -2.13 17.63 -10.50
C PHE A 202 -3.37 16.77 -10.81
N GLU A 203 -3.28 15.44 -10.66
CA GLU A 203 -4.43 14.55 -10.90
C GLU A 203 -5.58 14.85 -9.92
N ILE A 204 -5.26 15.05 -8.63
CA ILE A 204 -6.27 15.42 -7.62
C ILE A 204 -6.93 16.75 -7.99
N CYS A 205 -6.16 17.79 -8.39
CA CYS A 205 -6.70 19.08 -8.82
C CYS A 205 -7.69 18.95 -10.00
N ASN A 206 -7.40 18.07 -10.94
CA ASN A 206 -8.21 17.87 -12.14
C ASN A 206 -9.50 17.10 -11.85
N ARG A 207 -9.48 16.18 -10.87
CA ARG A 207 -10.66 15.42 -10.46
C ARG A 207 -11.43 16.07 -9.33
N PHE A 208 -10.88 17.08 -8.66
CA PHE A 208 -11.41 17.63 -7.41
C PHE A 208 -12.90 17.96 -7.52
N ARG A 209 -13.33 18.71 -8.54
CA ARG A 209 -14.72 19.18 -8.67
C ARG A 209 -15.75 18.06 -8.83
N SER A 210 -15.34 16.88 -9.31
CA SER A 210 -16.25 15.75 -9.50
C SER A 210 -16.35 14.85 -8.27
N LEU A 211 -15.47 14.99 -7.28
CA LEU A 211 -15.50 14.15 -6.08
C LEU A 211 -16.59 14.63 -5.09
N LYS A 212 -16.95 13.76 -4.16
CA LYS A 212 -17.92 14.06 -3.10
C LYS A 212 -17.26 14.64 -1.85
N LYS A 213 -18.07 15.32 -1.02
CA LYS A 213 -17.67 15.95 0.24
C LYS A 213 -16.83 15.07 1.18
N PRO A 214 -17.24 13.82 1.48
CA PRO A 214 -16.44 12.95 2.35
C PRO A 214 -15.06 12.62 1.76
N THR A 215 -15.01 12.39 0.45
CA THR A 215 -13.77 12.05 -0.26
C THR A 215 -12.75 13.18 -0.20
N TRP A 216 -13.19 14.44 -0.34
CA TRP A 216 -12.29 15.59 -0.20
C TRP A 216 -11.63 15.65 1.18
N LEU A 217 -12.39 15.43 2.25
CA LEU A 217 -11.87 15.49 3.62
C LEU A 217 -10.85 14.37 3.87
N HIS A 218 -11.10 13.16 3.38
CA HIS A 218 -10.12 12.07 3.48
C HIS A 218 -8.87 12.34 2.65
N LEU A 219 -9.02 12.83 1.41
CA LEU A 219 -7.89 13.21 0.58
C LEU A 219 -7.03 14.31 1.21
N ALA A 220 -7.63 15.22 2.00
CA ALA A 220 -6.87 16.22 2.72
C ALA A 220 -5.88 15.58 3.70
N VAL A 221 -6.34 14.59 4.47
CA VAL A 221 -5.51 13.85 5.44
C VAL A 221 -4.46 13.01 4.72
N TYR A 222 -4.84 12.27 3.68
CA TYR A 222 -3.93 11.37 2.97
C TYR A 222 -2.82 12.12 2.24
N LEU A 223 -3.17 13.24 1.60
CA LEU A 223 -2.19 14.05 0.89
C LEU A 223 -1.27 14.81 1.86
N GLU A 224 -1.77 15.27 3.00
CA GLU A 224 -0.94 15.87 4.05
C GLU A 224 0.13 14.88 4.54
N ARG A 225 -0.28 13.65 4.86
CA ARG A 225 0.63 12.59 5.27
C ARG A 225 1.62 12.22 4.17
N ALA A 226 1.18 12.18 2.91
CA ALA A 226 2.05 11.90 1.78
C ALA A 226 3.13 12.98 1.60
N ILE A 227 2.80 14.26 1.79
CA ILE A 227 3.77 15.36 1.73
C ILE A 227 4.77 15.26 2.88
N TRP A 228 4.31 14.96 4.10
CA TRP A 228 5.20 14.70 5.23
C TRP A 228 6.16 13.55 4.96
N ASN A 229 5.66 12.43 4.46
CA ASN A 229 6.50 11.29 4.13
C ASN A 229 7.51 11.64 3.03
N TRP A 230 7.16 12.50 2.06
CA TRP A 230 8.13 13.00 1.09
C TRP A 230 9.22 13.85 1.76
N LEU A 231 8.85 14.77 2.67
CA LEU A 231 9.83 15.57 3.42
C LEU A 231 10.81 14.71 4.23
N GLU A 232 10.29 13.66 4.89
CA GLU A 232 11.12 12.74 5.68
C GLU A 232 12.04 11.87 4.82
N ASN A 233 11.55 11.36 3.69
CA ASN A 233 12.29 10.44 2.82
C ASN A 233 13.23 11.15 1.82
N TYR A 234 12.91 12.39 1.43
CA TYR A 234 13.61 13.15 0.40
C TYR A 234 13.94 14.59 0.84
N PRO A 235 14.59 14.80 2.00
CA PRO A 235 14.88 16.15 2.50
C PRO A 235 15.75 16.98 1.54
N GLN A 236 16.61 16.31 0.76
CA GLN A 236 17.44 16.94 -0.27
C GLN A 236 16.60 17.54 -1.41
N GLU A 237 15.48 16.91 -1.77
CA GLU A 237 14.58 17.43 -2.80
C GLU A 237 13.86 18.68 -2.31
N PHE A 238 13.49 18.71 -1.02
CA PHE A 238 12.96 19.89 -0.38
C PHE A 238 13.95 21.05 -0.39
N ASP A 239 15.21 20.83 0.02
CA ASP A 239 16.26 21.85 -0.05
C ASP A 239 16.45 22.42 -1.47
N ASN A 240 16.34 21.55 -2.48
CA ASN A 240 16.43 21.97 -3.88
C ASN A 240 15.22 22.78 -4.32
N LEU A 241 14.01 22.40 -3.89
CA LEU A 241 12.78 23.15 -4.16
C LEU A 241 12.84 24.56 -3.57
N GLN A 242 13.36 24.70 -2.35
CA GLN A 242 13.55 26.02 -1.69
C GLN A 242 14.52 26.92 -2.46
N LYS A 243 15.54 26.35 -3.10
CA LYS A 243 16.52 27.11 -3.91
C LYS A 243 16.02 27.41 -5.31
N LYS A 244 15.25 26.50 -5.89
CA LYS A 244 14.74 26.57 -7.24
C LYS A 244 13.26 26.19 -7.24
N PRO A 245 12.37 27.17 -7.02
CA PRO A 245 10.93 26.97 -7.08
C PRO A 245 10.48 26.41 -8.42
N SER A 246 9.36 25.69 -8.41
CA SER A 246 8.72 25.12 -9.60
C SER A 246 7.37 25.79 -9.82
N ASP A 247 7.28 26.63 -10.85
CA ASP A 247 6.05 27.39 -11.16
C ASP A 247 4.85 26.45 -11.43
N GLU A 248 5.07 25.35 -12.17
CA GLU A 248 4.03 24.36 -12.47
C GLU A 248 3.45 23.71 -11.20
N LEU A 249 4.32 23.40 -10.23
CA LEU A 249 3.89 22.86 -8.96
C LEU A 249 3.16 23.92 -8.14
N ALA A 250 3.72 25.14 -8.08
CA ALA A 250 3.15 26.24 -7.32
C ALA A 250 1.72 26.54 -7.80
N GLU A 251 1.49 26.59 -9.11
CA GLU A 251 0.17 26.76 -9.69
C GLU A 251 -0.79 25.63 -9.27
N CYS A 252 -0.33 24.37 -9.28
CA CYS A 252 -1.14 23.23 -8.86
C CYS A 252 -1.50 23.29 -7.36
N CYS A 253 -0.51 23.59 -6.52
CA CYS A 253 -0.67 23.71 -5.06
C CYS A 253 -1.58 24.88 -4.69
N GLU A 254 -1.40 26.04 -5.33
CA GLU A 254 -2.26 27.22 -5.17
C GLU A 254 -3.71 26.90 -5.57
N ARG A 255 -3.90 26.28 -6.74
CA ARG A 255 -5.22 25.84 -7.20
C ARG A 255 -5.86 24.87 -6.21
N LEU A 256 -5.12 23.89 -5.70
CA LEU A 256 -5.63 22.93 -4.72
C LEU A 256 -5.99 23.61 -3.40
N PHE A 257 -5.17 24.55 -2.94
CA PHE A 257 -5.40 25.35 -1.74
C PHE A 257 -6.71 26.11 -1.82
N TYR A 258 -7.00 26.77 -2.96
CA TYR A 258 -8.25 27.49 -3.16
C TYR A 258 -9.46 26.58 -3.28
N LEU A 259 -9.33 25.42 -3.93
CA LEU A 259 -10.40 24.41 -4.00
C LEU A 259 -10.82 23.95 -2.59
N PHE A 260 -9.85 23.66 -1.73
CA PHE A 260 -10.09 23.30 -0.33
C PHE A 260 -10.59 24.48 0.53
N SER A 261 -10.12 25.70 0.26
CA SER A 261 -10.61 26.92 0.93
C SER A 261 -12.09 27.16 0.63
N SER A 262 -12.48 27.05 -0.64
CA SER A 262 -13.87 27.17 -1.08
C SER A 262 -14.75 26.11 -0.44
N LEU A 263 -14.25 24.88 -0.29
CA LEU A 263 -14.98 23.80 0.39
C LEU A 263 -15.32 24.14 1.85
N CYS A 264 -14.40 24.79 2.54
CA CYS A 264 -14.46 25.02 3.97
C CYS A 264 -15.05 26.39 4.35
N ALA A 265 -15.42 27.23 3.38
CA ALA A 265 -15.85 28.62 3.58
C ALA A 265 -16.89 28.77 4.70
N GLU A 266 -17.86 27.85 4.78
CA GLU A 266 -19.00 27.92 5.69
C GLU A 266 -18.87 27.04 6.96
N SER A 267 -17.74 26.36 7.20
CA SER A 267 -17.63 25.39 8.30
C SER A 267 -16.27 25.39 9.00
N GLY A 268 -16.22 25.94 10.22
CA GLY A 268 -15.01 25.94 11.05
C GLY A 268 -14.45 24.55 11.37
N ARG A 269 -15.31 23.54 11.59
CA ARG A 269 -14.86 22.15 11.81
C ARG A 269 -14.13 21.56 10.61
N LYS A 270 -14.58 21.86 9.38
CA LYS A 270 -13.91 21.40 8.16
C LYS A 270 -12.58 22.10 7.93
N LYS A 271 -12.52 23.41 8.25
CA LYS A 271 -11.26 24.16 8.22
C LYS A 271 -10.19 23.48 9.07
N LEU A 272 -10.53 23.00 10.28
CA LEU A 272 -9.57 22.30 11.15
C LEU A 272 -8.98 21.02 10.51
N LEU A 273 -9.78 20.26 9.76
CA LEU A 273 -9.31 19.03 9.09
C LEU A 273 -8.43 19.31 7.87
N VAL A 274 -8.73 20.39 7.16
CA VAL A 274 -8.08 20.73 5.89
C VAL A 274 -6.86 21.62 6.08
N TRP A 275 -6.80 22.36 7.18
CA TRP A 275 -5.72 23.32 7.49
C TRP A 275 -4.32 22.69 7.48
N PRO A 276 -4.08 21.49 8.04
CA PRO A 276 -2.77 20.84 7.95
C PRO A 276 -2.28 20.65 6.51
N LEU A 277 -3.15 20.17 5.60
CA LEU A 277 -2.81 20.07 4.18
C LEU A 277 -2.54 21.45 3.59
N GLN A 278 -3.37 22.44 3.87
CA GLN A 278 -3.18 23.80 3.35
C GLN A 278 -1.83 24.39 3.73
N MET A 279 -1.36 24.16 4.96
CA MET A 279 -0.01 24.55 5.38
C MET A 279 1.07 23.80 4.61
N MET A 280 0.91 22.48 4.41
CA MET A 280 1.85 21.69 3.60
C MET A 280 1.91 22.15 2.14
N LEU A 281 0.79 22.55 1.54
CA LEU A 281 0.78 23.09 0.18
C LEU A 281 1.56 24.40 0.07
N LEU A 282 1.50 25.26 1.10
CA LEU A 282 2.31 26.48 1.16
C LEU A 282 3.81 26.16 1.29
N VAL A 283 4.18 25.14 2.08
CA VAL A 283 5.57 24.69 2.22
C VAL A 283 6.17 24.22 0.88
N LEU A 284 5.33 23.68 -0.01
CA LEU A 284 5.73 23.29 -1.37
C LEU A 284 5.88 24.49 -2.33
N CYS A 285 5.51 25.71 -1.92
CA CYS A 285 5.54 26.93 -2.73
C CYS A 285 6.40 28.03 -2.06
N PRO A 286 7.73 27.84 -2.02
CA PRO A 286 8.66 28.79 -1.40
C PRO A 286 8.86 30.11 -2.16
#